data_AF-A0A8C0KPA8-F1
#
_entry.id   AF-A0A8C0KPA8-F1
#
_cell.length_a   1.000
_cell.length_b   1.000
_cell.length_c   1.000
_cell.angle_alpha   90.00
_cell.angle_beta   90.00
_cell.angle_gamma   90.00
#
_symmetry.space_group_name_H-M   'P 1'
#
loop_
_entity.id
_entity.type
_entity.pdbx_description
1 polymer ?
#
loop_
_entity_poly.entity_id
_entity_poly.type
_entity_poly.pdbx_seq_one_letter_code
_entity_poly.pdbx_strand_id
1 'polypeptide(L)'
;MELEPELLLQEARESVEAAQSYRRELGQRLQGLREARRQIKESASQTRDVLKQHFNDLKGTLGKLLDERLVTLLQEVDTIEQETIKPLDDCQKLIEHGVNTAEDLVQEGEIAILGGIGEQNEKLWNFTKKASHIQLDRWMTTLQPRITGSSSANALQIILKTYT
;
A
#
# COMPACT_ATOMS: atom_id res chain seq x y z
N MET A 1 81.64 47.44 -32.21
CA MET A 1 81.43 46.52 -33.34
C MET A 1 79.95 46.63 -33.67
N GLU A 2 79.62 47.47 -34.64
CA GLU A 2 78.25 47.56 -35.17
C GLU A 2 78.00 46.28 -35.99
N LEU A 3 76.89 45.61 -35.74
CA LEU A 3 76.47 44.45 -36.52
C LEU A 3 76.25 44.89 -37.97
N GLU A 4 76.80 44.13 -38.93
CA GLU A 4 76.59 44.40 -40.35
C GLU A 4 75.08 44.38 -40.67
N PRO A 5 74.56 45.38 -41.41
CA PRO A 5 73.12 45.50 -41.71
C PRO A 5 72.50 44.25 -42.33
N GLU A 6 73.29 43.48 -43.07
CA GLU A 6 72.88 42.24 -43.75
C GLU A 6 72.59 41.12 -42.75
N LEU A 7 73.34 41.06 -41.65
CA LEU A 7 73.18 40.05 -40.61
C LEU A 7 71.92 40.30 -39.79
N LEU A 8 71.65 41.58 -39.46
CA LEU A 8 70.39 41.99 -38.81
C LEU A 8 69.17 41.70 -39.69
N LEU A 9 69.30 41.88 -41.01
CA LEU A 9 68.22 41.64 -41.96
C LEU A 9 67.90 40.14 -42.08
N GLN A 10 68.92 39.28 -42.03
CA GLN A 10 68.75 37.83 -42.00
C GLN A 10 68.10 37.36 -40.70
N GLU A 11 68.56 37.84 -39.54
CA GLU A 11 67.99 37.50 -38.24
C GLU A 11 66.51 37.93 -38.11
N ALA A 12 66.17 39.10 -38.65
CA ALA A 12 64.79 39.57 -38.69
C ALA A 12 63.89 38.66 -39.55
N ARG A 13 64.39 38.14 -40.67
CA ARG A 13 63.65 37.20 -41.52
C ARG A 13 63.35 35.89 -40.79
N GLU A 14 64.36 35.31 -40.14
CA GLU A 14 64.23 34.07 -39.36
C GLU A 14 63.26 34.27 -38.19
N SER A 15 63.35 35.41 -37.51
CA SER A 15 62.42 35.78 -36.44
C SER A 15 60.97 35.90 -36.92
N VAL A 16 60.75 36.51 -38.10
CA VAL A 16 59.42 36.60 -38.72
C VAL A 16 58.89 35.23 -39.08
N GLU A 17 59.72 34.36 -39.65
CA GLU A 17 59.32 33.00 -40.02
C GLU A 17 58.96 32.15 -38.79
N ALA A 18 59.75 32.25 -37.72
CA ALA A 18 59.46 31.63 -36.43
C ALA A 18 58.13 32.14 -35.83
N ALA A 19 57.91 33.45 -35.83
CA ALA A 19 56.66 34.05 -35.35
C ALA A 19 55.44 33.61 -36.17
N GLN A 20 55.59 33.50 -37.51
CA GLN A 20 54.53 32.98 -38.37
C GLN A 20 54.21 31.51 -38.07
N SER A 21 55.23 30.69 -37.83
CA SER A 21 55.05 29.29 -37.43
C SER A 21 54.31 29.19 -36.09
N TYR A 22 54.74 29.95 -35.08
CA TYR A 22 54.12 29.97 -33.76
C TYR A 22 52.66 30.44 -33.82
N ARG A 23 52.36 31.46 -34.62
CA ARG A 23 50.98 31.93 -34.85
C ARG A 23 50.08 30.83 -35.42
N ARG A 24 50.59 30.03 -36.37
CA ARG A 24 49.83 28.89 -36.94
C ARG A 24 49.54 27.83 -35.87
N GLU A 25 50.55 27.47 -35.07
CA GLU A 25 50.38 26.49 -34.00
C GLU A 25 49.39 26.96 -32.92
N LEU A 26 49.48 28.22 -32.49
CA LEU A 26 48.50 28.81 -31.58
C LEU A 26 47.09 28.82 -32.17
N GLY A 27 46.96 29.09 -33.48
CA GLY A 27 45.68 28.99 -34.19
C GLY A 27 45.07 27.59 -34.12
N GLN A 28 45.88 26.55 -34.33
CA GLN A 28 45.44 25.15 -34.21
C GLN A 28 45.05 24.80 -32.77
N ARG A 29 45.84 25.21 -31.78
CA ARG A 29 45.53 24.98 -30.36
C ARG A 29 44.23 25.67 -29.94
N LEU A 30 43.98 26.90 -30.41
CA LEU A 30 42.72 27.61 -30.16
C LEU A 30 41.51 26.88 -30.77
N GLN A 31 41.66 26.31 -31.97
CA GLN A 31 40.63 25.49 -32.58
C GLN A 31 40.36 24.22 -31.76
N GLY A 32 41.41 23.52 -31.33
CA GLY A 32 41.29 22.36 -30.44
C GLY A 32 40.61 22.69 -29.13
N LEU A 33 40.89 23.86 -28.53
CA LEU A 33 40.26 24.31 -27.30
C LEU A 33 38.77 24.61 -27.47
N ARG A 34 38.38 25.19 -28.62
CA ARG A 34 36.95 25.41 -28.95
C ARG A 34 36.20 24.09 -29.09
N GLU A 35 36.82 23.11 -29.73
CA GLU A 35 36.23 21.79 -29.93
C GLU A 35 36.11 21.02 -28.60
N ALA A 36 37.16 21.01 -27.78
CA ALA A 36 37.10 20.43 -26.44
C ALA A 36 35.99 21.07 -25.58
N ARG A 37 35.84 22.40 -25.67
CA ARG A 37 34.77 23.10 -24.96
C ARG A 37 33.38 22.72 -25.45
N ARG A 38 33.20 22.49 -26.75
CA ARG A 38 31.95 22.01 -27.34
C ARG A 38 31.62 20.62 -26.82
N GLN A 39 32.58 19.69 -26.88
CA GLN A 39 32.42 18.32 -26.41
C GLN A 39 32.05 18.25 -24.93
N ILE A 40 32.69 19.04 -24.07
CA ILE A 40 32.36 19.10 -22.63
C ILE A 40 30.91 19.58 -22.42
N LYS A 41 30.46 20.58 -23.17
CA LYS A 41 29.08 21.08 -23.05
C LYS A 41 28.05 20.05 -23.51
N GLU A 42 28.33 19.36 -24.61
CA GLU A 42 27.45 18.33 -25.16
C GLU A 42 27.37 17.11 -24.24
N SER A 43 28.51 16.58 -23.79
CA SER A 43 28.55 15.45 -22.86
C SER A 43 27.86 15.81 -21.54
N ALA A 44 28.10 17.00 -20.99
CA ALA A 44 27.41 17.46 -19.79
C ALA A 44 25.89 17.58 -19.99
N SER A 45 25.43 17.96 -21.18
CA SER A 45 23.99 17.99 -21.48
C SER A 45 23.40 16.59 -21.53
N GLN A 46 24.04 15.69 -22.29
CA GLN A 46 23.61 14.30 -22.40
C GLN A 46 23.57 13.62 -21.03
N THR A 47 24.61 13.80 -20.20
CA THR A 47 24.63 13.24 -18.85
C THR A 47 23.51 13.80 -17.98
N ARG A 48 23.22 15.11 -18.05
CA ARG A 48 22.09 15.71 -17.32
C ARG A 48 20.76 15.10 -17.75
N ASP A 49 20.56 14.88 -19.04
CA ASP A 49 19.30 14.35 -19.57
C ASP A 49 19.12 12.86 -19.20
N VAL A 50 20.18 12.07 -19.29
CA VAL A 50 20.19 10.66 -18.85
C VAL A 50 19.90 10.55 -17.35
N LEU A 51 20.52 11.37 -16.51
CA LEU A 51 20.25 11.36 -15.07
C LEU A 51 18.79 11.71 -14.76
N LYS A 52 18.25 12.74 -15.40
CA LYS A 52 16.83 13.11 -15.22
C LYS A 52 15.91 11.96 -15.62
N GLN A 53 16.17 11.33 -16.76
CA GLN A 53 15.37 10.21 -17.23
C GLN A 53 15.44 9.04 -16.23
N HIS A 54 16.65 8.65 -15.81
CA HIS A 54 16.85 7.56 -14.88
C HIS A 54 16.08 7.76 -13.56
N PHE A 55 16.15 8.96 -12.97
CA PHE A 55 15.41 9.25 -11.74
C PHE A 55 13.90 9.35 -11.96
N ASN A 56 13.43 9.77 -13.13
CA ASN A 56 12.00 9.74 -13.44
C ASN A 56 11.49 8.30 -13.59
N ASP A 57 12.25 7.44 -14.25
CA ASP A 57 11.91 6.00 -14.38
C ASP A 57 11.91 5.31 -13.02
N LEU A 58 12.90 5.63 -12.16
CA LEU A 58 12.96 5.10 -10.80
C LEU A 58 11.76 5.55 -9.97
N LYS A 59 11.39 6.84 -10.02
CA LYS A 59 10.20 7.37 -9.34
C LYS A 59 8.92 6.70 -9.84
N GLY A 60 8.79 6.52 -11.16
CA GLY A 60 7.64 5.85 -11.75
C GLY A 60 7.54 4.38 -11.33
N THR A 61 8.67 3.68 -11.27
CA THR A 61 8.73 2.27 -10.83
C THR A 61 8.38 2.15 -9.34
N LEU A 62 8.97 3.00 -8.49
CA LEU A 62 8.68 3.01 -7.06
C LEU A 62 7.22 3.37 -6.78
N GLY A 63 6.66 4.34 -7.51
CA GLY A 63 5.24 4.71 -7.40
C GLY A 63 4.32 3.52 -7.67
N LYS A 64 4.55 2.78 -8.77
CA LYS A 64 3.77 1.58 -9.09
C LYS A 64 3.87 0.51 -8.00
N LEU A 65 5.07 0.23 -7.48
CA LEU A 65 5.26 -0.75 -6.41
C LEU A 65 4.54 -0.35 -5.12
N LEU A 66 4.52 0.95 -4.79
CA LEU A 66 3.77 1.46 -3.64
C LEU A 66 2.26 1.35 -3.85
N ASP A 67 1.76 1.66 -5.05
CA ASP A 67 0.34 1.51 -5.39
C ASP A 67 -0.09 0.04 -5.33
N GLU A 68 0.70 -0.88 -5.90
CA GLU A 68 0.45 -2.32 -5.83
C GLU A 68 0.44 -2.83 -4.38
N ARG A 69 1.40 -2.37 -3.56
CA ARG A 69 1.45 -2.75 -2.14
C ARG A 69 0.25 -2.20 -1.37
N LEU A 70 -0.16 -0.96 -1.64
CA LEU A 70 -1.34 -0.36 -1.02
C LEU A 70 -2.61 -1.16 -1.35
N VAL A 71 -2.83 -1.49 -2.63
CA VAL A 71 -3.96 -2.31 -3.06
C VAL A 71 -3.97 -3.66 -2.34
N THR A 72 -2.82 -4.32 -2.27
CA THR A 72 -2.70 -5.61 -1.56
C THR A 72 -3.05 -5.47 -0.08
N LEU A 73 -2.55 -4.43 0.60
CA LEU A 73 -2.83 -4.20 2.02
C LEU A 73 -4.30 -3.88 2.28
N LEU A 74 -4.94 -3.12 1.40
CA LEU A 74 -6.38 -2.85 1.50
C LEU A 74 -7.18 -4.14 1.34
N GLN A 75 -6.81 -5.00 0.40
CA GLN A 75 -7.45 -6.32 0.24
C GLN A 75 -7.25 -7.23 1.45
N GLU A 76 -6.07 -7.21 2.08
CA GLU A 76 -5.81 -7.92 3.33
C GLU A 76 -6.74 -7.42 4.46
N VAL A 77 -6.95 -6.11 4.57
CA VAL A 77 -7.89 -5.50 5.52
C VAL A 77 -9.33 -5.94 5.24
N ASP A 78 -9.79 -5.83 3.99
CA ASP A 78 -11.14 -6.24 3.58
C ASP A 78 -11.39 -7.73 3.88
N THR A 79 -10.38 -8.58 3.63
CA THR A 79 -10.46 -10.02 3.91
C THR A 79 -10.64 -10.27 5.40
N ILE A 80 -9.84 -9.61 6.26
CA ILE A 80 -9.95 -9.74 7.70
C ILE A 80 -11.31 -9.23 8.19
N GLU A 81 -11.79 -8.10 7.67
CA GLU A 81 -13.12 -7.60 8.01
C GLU A 81 -14.21 -8.64 7.68
N GLN A 82 -14.21 -9.17 6.45
CA GLN A 82 -15.21 -10.17 6.04
C GLN A 82 -15.14 -11.46 6.86
N GLU A 83 -13.94 -11.98 7.10
CA GLU A 83 -13.72 -13.20 7.89
C GLU A 83 -14.14 -13.03 9.35
N THR A 84 -14.09 -11.82 9.88
CA THR A 84 -14.43 -11.54 11.28
C THR A 84 -15.89 -11.16 11.49
N ILE A 85 -16.56 -10.56 10.49
CA ILE A 85 -18.00 -10.28 10.53
C ILE A 85 -18.82 -11.57 10.38
N LYS A 86 -18.45 -12.48 9.48
CA LYS A 86 -19.26 -13.67 9.17
C LYS A 86 -19.63 -14.53 10.40
N PRO A 87 -18.71 -14.84 11.34
CA PRO A 87 -19.07 -15.56 12.56
C PRO A 87 -20.05 -14.79 13.45
N LEU A 88 -20.02 -13.45 13.44
CA LEU A 88 -20.94 -12.60 14.19
C LEU A 88 -22.34 -12.67 13.57
N ASP A 89 -22.45 -12.58 12.24
CA ASP A 89 -23.73 -12.76 11.51
C ASP A 89 -24.34 -14.13 11.79
N ASP A 90 -23.53 -15.19 11.79
CA ASP A 90 -23.98 -16.54 12.12
C ASP A 90 -24.45 -16.64 13.59
N CYS A 91 -23.78 -15.95 14.52
CA CYS A 91 -24.24 -15.86 15.91
C CYS A 91 -25.56 -15.09 16.03
N GLN A 92 -25.71 -13.98 15.30
CA GLN A 92 -26.93 -13.18 15.29
C GLN A 92 -28.13 -14.03 14.84
N LYS A 93 -28.00 -14.77 13.73
CA LYS A 93 -29.07 -15.67 13.25
C LYS A 93 -29.47 -16.72 14.28
N LEU A 94 -28.50 -17.28 15.00
CA LEU A 94 -28.78 -18.25 16.07
C LEU A 94 -29.55 -17.62 17.24
N ILE A 95 -29.18 -16.39 17.62
CA ILE A 95 -29.87 -15.64 18.68
C ILE A 95 -31.29 -15.29 18.23
N GLU A 96 -31.46 -14.73 17.03
CA GLU A 96 -32.77 -14.38 16.46
C GLU A 96 -33.70 -15.59 16.41
N HIS A 97 -33.21 -16.74 15.93
CA HIS A 97 -33.99 -17.97 15.93
C HIS A 97 -34.37 -18.42 17.36
N GLY A 98 -33.44 -18.30 18.31
CA GLY A 98 -33.68 -18.65 19.70
C GLY A 98 -34.72 -17.74 20.37
N VAL A 99 -34.67 -16.44 20.11
CA VAL A 99 -35.65 -15.45 20.57
C VAL A 99 -37.02 -15.77 20.00
N ASN A 100 -37.14 -15.98 18.68
CA ASN A 100 -38.41 -16.32 18.04
C ASN A 100 -39.00 -17.62 18.63
N THR A 101 -38.17 -18.64 18.84
CA THR A 101 -38.61 -19.90 19.45
C THR A 101 -39.10 -19.70 20.89
N ALA A 102 -38.43 -18.85 21.66
CA ALA A 102 -38.84 -18.52 23.02
C ALA A 102 -40.14 -17.70 23.04
N GLU A 103 -40.32 -16.78 22.10
CA GLU A 103 -41.54 -15.98 21.93
C GLU A 103 -42.74 -16.86 21.57
N ASP A 104 -42.60 -17.76 20.59
CA ASP A 104 -43.61 -18.76 20.23
C ASP A 104 -44.00 -19.61 21.45
N LEU A 105 -42.99 -20.04 22.23
CA LEU A 105 -43.21 -20.84 23.43
C LEU A 105 -43.98 -20.05 24.51
N VAL A 106 -43.59 -18.79 24.76
CA VAL A 106 -44.29 -17.93 25.72
C VAL A 106 -45.76 -17.75 25.30
N GLN A 107 -46.02 -17.47 24.02
CA GLN A 107 -47.37 -17.31 23.51
C GLN A 107 -48.20 -18.60 23.66
N GLU A 108 -47.63 -19.76 23.32
CA GLU A 108 -48.27 -21.06 23.55
C GLU A 108 -48.61 -21.29 25.03
N GLY A 109 -47.68 -20.93 25.92
CA GLY A 109 -47.83 -21.04 27.37
C GLY A 109 -48.94 -20.14 27.92
N GLU A 110 -48.97 -18.87 27.49
CA GLU A 110 -50.01 -17.91 27.89
C GLU A 110 -51.40 -18.38 27.46
N ILE A 111 -51.55 -18.88 26.23
CA ILE A 111 -52.81 -19.46 25.73
C ILE A 111 -53.22 -20.68 26.55
N ALA A 112 -52.27 -21.56 26.88
CA ALA A 112 -52.54 -22.76 27.68
C ALA A 112 -53.00 -22.40 29.10
N ILE A 113 -52.40 -21.38 29.72
CA ILE A 113 -52.78 -20.88 31.06
C ILE A 113 -54.19 -20.27 31.03
N LEU A 114 -54.50 -19.44 30.04
CA LEU A 114 -55.82 -18.81 29.89
C LEU A 114 -56.94 -19.85 29.65
N GLY A 115 -56.63 -21.00 29.07
CA GLY A 115 -57.57 -22.09 28.80
C GLY A 115 -58.09 -22.87 30.03
N GLY A 116 -57.46 -22.70 31.20
CA GLY A 116 -57.89 -23.32 32.47
C GLY A 116 -57.67 -24.84 32.61
N ILE A 117 -57.93 -25.39 33.80
CA ILE A 117 -57.64 -26.80 34.19
C ILE A 117 -58.75 -27.79 33.74
N GLY A 118 -59.65 -27.37 32.85
CA GLY A 118 -60.77 -28.19 32.34
C GLY A 118 -60.38 -29.11 31.17
N GLU A 119 -61.31 -29.38 30.24
CA GLU A 119 -61.11 -30.24 29.04
C GLU A 119 -59.95 -29.81 28.11
N GLN A 120 -59.30 -28.66 28.35
CA GLN A 120 -58.09 -28.20 27.63
C GLN A 120 -56.77 -28.58 28.32
N ASN A 121 -56.77 -29.49 29.29
CA ASN A 121 -55.58 -30.00 29.99
C ASN A 121 -54.51 -30.57 29.03
N GLU A 122 -54.92 -31.04 27.85
CA GLU A 122 -54.00 -31.51 26.81
C GLU A 122 -53.04 -30.41 26.30
N LYS A 123 -53.50 -29.16 26.18
CA LYS A 123 -52.63 -28.03 25.76
C LYS A 123 -51.60 -27.67 26.82
N LEU A 124 -52.02 -27.64 28.09
CA LEU A 124 -51.13 -27.43 29.23
C LEU A 124 -50.08 -28.53 29.35
N TRP A 125 -50.49 -29.80 29.19
CA TRP A 125 -49.58 -30.94 29.21
C TRP A 125 -48.60 -30.92 28.02
N ASN A 126 -49.08 -30.65 26.80
CA ASN A 126 -48.25 -30.54 25.60
C ASN A 126 -47.23 -29.40 25.71
N PHE A 127 -47.66 -28.23 26.19
CA PHE A 127 -46.76 -27.10 26.46
C PHE A 127 -45.69 -27.48 27.51
N THR A 128 -46.10 -28.03 28.65
CA THR A 128 -45.18 -28.40 29.74
C THR A 128 -44.16 -29.44 29.28
N LYS A 129 -44.58 -30.39 28.43
CA LYS A 129 -43.69 -31.36 27.80
C LYS A 129 -42.75 -30.71 26.79
N LYS A 130 -43.21 -29.77 25.97
CA LYS A 130 -42.38 -29.04 25.00
C LYS A 130 -41.34 -28.16 25.72
N ALA A 131 -41.76 -27.41 26.73
CA ALA A 131 -40.91 -26.54 27.54
C ALA A 131 -39.78 -27.31 28.25
N SER A 132 -40.07 -28.53 28.76
CA SER A 132 -39.05 -29.35 29.44
C SER A 132 -37.96 -29.90 28.51
N HIS A 133 -38.19 -29.88 27.19
CA HIS A 133 -37.24 -30.37 26.18
C HIS A 133 -36.44 -29.25 25.51
N ILE A 134 -36.76 -27.97 25.76
CA ILE A 134 -36.03 -26.86 25.15
C ILE A 134 -34.76 -26.59 25.94
N GLN A 135 -33.60 -26.84 25.32
CA GLN A 135 -32.29 -26.57 25.90
C GLN A 135 -31.87 -25.11 25.73
N LEU A 136 -32.57 -24.18 26.40
CA LEU A 136 -32.24 -22.74 26.39
C LEU A 136 -30.79 -22.47 26.84
N ASP A 137 -30.29 -23.28 27.77
CA ASP A 137 -28.94 -23.17 28.35
C ASP A 137 -27.81 -23.52 27.35
N ARG A 138 -28.13 -24.32 26.32
CA ARG A 138 -27.18 -24.71 25.27
C ARG A 138 -26.83 -23.55 24.34
N TRP A 139 -27.76 -22.63 24.12
CA TRP A 139 -27.52 -21.44 23.29
C TRP A 139 -26.59 -20.45 23.99
N MET A 140 -26.78 -20.21 25.30
CA MET A 140 -25.88 -19.36 26.09
C MET A 140 -24.45 -19.91 26.14
N THR A 141 -24.28 -21.21 26.36
CA THR A 141 -22.95 -21.86 26.43
C THR A 141 -22.22 -21.95 25.08
N THR A 142 -22.96 -22.02 23.95
CA THR A 142 -22.35 -22.08 22.61
C THR A 142 -21.95 -20.68 22.09
N LEU A 143 -22.67 -19.63 22.51
CA LEU A 143 -22.48 -18.27 22.01
C LEU A 143 -21.44 -17.46 22.80
N GLN A 144 -21.25 -17.73 24.09
CA GLN A 144 -20.35 -16.98 24.97
C GLN A 144 -18.91 -16.83 24.40
N PRO A 145 -18.23 -17.90 23.96
CA PRO A 145 -16.86 -17.80 23.42
C PRO A 145 -16.77 -17.04 22.09
N ARG A 146 -17.85 -17.02 21.30
CA ARG A 146 -17.90 -16.39 19.97
C ARG A 146 -18.13 -14.87 20.05
N ILE A 147 -18.84 -14.42 21.07
CA ILE A 147 -19.13 -12.99 21.30
C ILE A 147 -17.99 -12.30 22.06
N THR A 148 -17.31 -13.01 22.98
CA THR A 148 -16.18 -12.45 23.76
C THR A 148 -14.83 -12.56 23.05
N GLY A 149 -14.80 -13.02 21.80
CA GLY A 149 -13.61 -13.20 20.99
C GLY A 149 -12.94 -11.88 20.60
N SER A 150 -12.27 -11.24 21.57
CA SER A 150 -11.33 -10.11 21.50
C SER A 150 -10.22 -10.23 20.43
N SER A 151 -10.15 -11.35 19.71
CA SER A 151 -9.07 -11.70 18.78
C SER A 151 -9.12 -10.92 17.46
N SER A 152 -10.31 -10.58 16.94
CA SER A 152 -10.48 -10.00 15.60
C SER A 152 -10.22 -8.49 15.55
N ALA A 153 -10.71 -7.72 16.52
CA ALA A 153 -10.38 -6.30 16.66
C ALA A 153 -8.86 -6.08 16.85
N ASN A 154 -8.19 -7.02 17.53
CA ASN A 154 -6.74 -6.98 17.69
C ASN A 154 -5.96 -7.18 16.37
N ALA A 155 -6.49 -7.92 15.39
CA ALA A 155 -5.80 -8.17 14.12
C ALA A 155 -5.67 -6.90 13.27
N LEU A 156 -6.77 -6.14 13.12
CA LEU A 156 -6.74 -4.83 12.43
C LEU A 156 -5.90 -3.80 13.19
N GLN A 157 -5.94 -3.82 14.53
CA GLN A 157 -5.11 -2.95 15.36
C GLN A 157 -3.60 -3.27 15.23
N ILE A 158 -3.21 -4.53 15.03
CA ILE A 158 -1.83 -4.97 14.79
C ILE A 158 -1.35 -4.49 13.42
N ILE A 159 -2.18 -4.61 12.37
CA ILE A 159 -1.87 -4.07 11.05
C ILE A 159 -1.66 -2.56 11.14
N LEU A 160 -2.57 -1.83 11.78
CA LEU A 160 -2.44 -0.38 11.97
C LEU A 160 -1.10 -0.01 12.65
N LYS A 161 -0.75 -0.71 13.75
CA LYS A 161 0.51 -0.47 14.50
C LYS A 161 1.78 -0.83 13.73
N THR A 162 1.69 -1.64 12.68
CA THR A 162 2.86 -2.02 11.87
C THR A 162 3.22 -0.93 10.85
N TYR A 163 2.27 -0.05 10.52
CA TYR A 163 2.43 0.98 9.49
C TYR A 163 2.32 2.43 10.03
N THR A 164 2.20 2.63 11.35
CA THR A 164 2.28 3.93 12.06
C THR A 164 3.52 4.01 12.94
#